data_AF-A0A9Q8P850-F1
#
_entry.id   AF-A0A9Q8P850-F1
#
_cell.length_a   1.000
_cell.length_b   1.000
_cell.length_c   1.000
_cell.angle_alpha   90.00
_cell.angle_beta   90.00
_cell.angle_gamma   90.00
#
_symmetry.space_group_name_H-M   'P 1'
#
loop_
_entity.id
_entity.type
_entity.pdbx_description
1 polymer ?
#
loop_
_entity_poly.entity_id
_entity_poly.type
_entity_poly.pdbx_seq_one_letter_code
_entity_poly.pdbx_strand_id
1 'polypeptide(L)'
;MYTTPGNALTFTKTTVPNSKCQAYQITANNGVFGRVQLTINYANGIVQTVHHFVTASQLATGEKYADQSFTNSYFNDTSDQFHRYGLVTYDQIANAQVLQDDRAWIAGEADKAGSQYEGICMKESAHPNKEHIFQLEQMVNHSIWSNLQNFDYSVKRSLFFYEPSAVPGYPYSTRISWGGTWNKNDAYSTWRAEDYVHASAIYYALYRASRVSLGILKLQTPMWYWNQAFHTVVASQNHIVYADVGLMGETMWVKLLEDLFAEGLSSEAAQVTQTMKGRQALWATQSGPFGSEMQRHSTAEEGVYAWSRYFKDQATMTKSLDYIRGYTPTVAHWGWNGSARHYWDFLYGGKLPRVERMIYHYGSSLNALPPLDNYEYQSSPASPAAF
;
A
#
# COMPACT_ATOMS: atom_id res chain seq x y z
N MET A 1 29.64 -1.69 -25.21
CA MET A 1 28.43 -2.01 -24.42
C MET A 1 27.42 -2.63 -25.37
N TYR A 2 26.57 -3.54 -24.89
CA TYR A 2 25.49 -4.15 -25.68
C TYR A 2 24.32 -4.55 -24.77
N THR A 3 23.17 -4.89 -25.37
CA THR A 3 21.95 -5.28 -24.65
C THR A 3 21.52 -6.72 -24.93
N THR A 4 20.76 -7.30 -24.00
CA THR A 4 19.99 -8.54 -24.19
C THR A 4 18.58 -8.32 -23.63
N PRO A 5 17.52 -8.34 -24.47
CA PRO A 5 17.53 -8.48 -25.93
C PRO A 5 18.39 -7.43 -26.65
N GLY A 6 18.92 -7.78 -27.82
CA GLY A 6 19.75 -6.88 -28.62
C GLY A 6 18.97 -5.65 -29.10
N ASN A 7 19.65 -4.51 -29.22
CA ASN A 7 19.07 -3.22 -29.62
C ASN A 7 17.88 -2.74 -28.75
N ALA A 8 17.77 -3.21 -27.50
CA ALA A 8 16.68 -2.81 -26.61
C ALA A 8 16.85 -1.37 -26.05
N LEU A 9 18.08 -0.89 -25.92
CA LEU A 9 18.41 0.46 -25.43
C LEU A 9 19.37 1.15 -26.41
N THR A 10 19.20 2.45 -26.56
CA THR A 10 20.14 3.36 -27.23
C THR A 10 20.98 4.11 -26.19
N PHE A 11 22.26 4.33 -26.51
CA PHE A 11 23.25 4.95 -25.62
C PHE A 11 23.84 6.20 -26.26
N THR A 12 23.51 7.38 -25.73
CA THR A 12 24.08 8.65 -26.19
C THR A 12 25.12 9.12 -25.19
N LYS A 13 26.38 9.28 -25.61
CA LYS A 13 27.44 9.76 -24.71
C LYS A 13 27.11 11.16 -24.20
N THR A 14 27.26 11.36 -22.90
CA THR A 14 27.00 12.65 -22.22
C THR A 14 28.13 12.99 -21.24
N THR A 15 28.05 14.16 -20.62
CA THR A 15 29.05 14.68 -19.66
C THR A 15 28.56 14.57 -18.23
N VAL A 16 29.49 14.41 -17.29
CA VAL A 16 29.26 14.46 -15.84
C VAL A 16 30.35 15.30 -15.18
N PRO A 17 30.12 15.88 -13.98
CA PRO A 17 31.09 16.79 -13.34
C PRO A 17 32.47 16.16 -13.08
N ASN A 18 32.52 14.84 -12.83
CA ASN A 18 33.78 14.12 -12.67
C ASN A 18 34.34 13.72 -14.05
N SER A 19 35.36 14.44 -14.52
CA SER A 19 36.03 14.22 -15.80
C SER A 19 36.73 12.85 -15.95
N LYS A 20 36.89 12.09 -14.86
CA LYS A 20 37.39 10.70 -14.89
C LYS A 20 36.30 9.69 -15.25
N CYS A 21 35.03 10.07 -15.20
CA CYS A 21 33.90 9.21 -15.51
C CYS A 21 33.43 9.37 -16.97
N GLN A 22 33.09 8.26 -17.63
CA GLN A 22 32.28 8.30 -18.84
C GLN A 22 30.80 8.19 -18.46
N ALA A 23 29.94 9.00 -19.07
CA ALA A 23 28.51 8.94 -18.87
C ALA A 23 27.77 8.73 -20.20
N TYR A 24 26.62 8.06 -20.10
CA TYR A 24 25.75 7.77 -21.23
C TYR A 24 24.30 8.02 -20.79
N GLN A 25 23.57 8.81 -21.57
CA GLN A 25 22.12 8.84 -21.49
C GLN A 25 21.59 7.55 -22.12
N ILE A 26 20.68 6.88 -21.41
CA ILE A 26 20.11 5.60 -21.80
C ILE A 26 18.64 5.83 -22.13
N THR A 27 18.19 5.36 -23.29
CA THR A 27 16.79 5.46 -23.71
C THR A 27 16.34 4.11 -24.27
N ALA A 28 15.16 3.65 -23.84
CA ALA A 28 14.58 2.44 -24.41
C ALA A 28 14.09 2.69 -25.84
N ASN A 29 14.32 1.73 -26.73
CA ASN A 29 13.86 1.84 -28.11
C ASN A 29 12.35 1.54 -28.23
N ASN A 30 11.71 2.06 -29.27
CA ASN A 30 10.26 1.93 -29.46
C ASN A 30 9.81 0.45 -29.44
N GLY A 31 8.73 0.17 -28.72
CA GLY A 31 8.15 -1.17 -28.59
C GLY A 31 8.87 -2.10 -27.60
N VAL A 32 9.97 -1.68 -26.98
CA VAL A 32 10.65 -2.47 -25.94
C VAL A 32 9.85 -2.42 -24.64
N PHE A 33 9.59 -3.59 -24.06
CA PHE A 33 8.95 -3.76 -22.75
C PHE A 33 9.55 -4.99 -22.05
N GLY A 34 9.68 -4.95 -20.73
CA GLY A 34 10.20 -6.04 -19.91
C GLY A 34 11.70 -5.95 -19.61
N ARG A 35 12.29 -7.10 -19.24
CA ARG A 35 13.67 -7.20 -18.74
C ARG A 35 14.69 -6.91 -19.85
N VAL A 36 15.67 -6.06 -19.55
CA VAL A 36 16.81 -5.78 -20.44
C VAL A 36 18.11 -5.79 -19.64
N GLN A 37 19.04 -6.67 -20.01
CA GLN A 37 20.40 -6.66 -19.48
C GLN A 37 21.29 -5.78 -20.37
N LEU A 38 21.90 -4.74 -19.78
CA LEU A 38 23.02 -3.99 -20.35
C LEU A 38 24.32 -4.67 -19.91
N THR A 39 25.19 -5.02 -20.85
CA THR A 39 26.53 -5.54 -20.58
C THR A 39 27.60 -4.52 -20.98
N ILE A 40 28.48 -4.21 -20.03
CA ILE A 40 29.58 -3.26 -20.14
C ILE A 40 30.90 -4.04 -20.10
N ASN A 41 31.63 -4.02 -21.22
CA ASN A 41 32.98 -4.56 -21.31
C ASN A 41 33.97 -3.40 -21.09
N TYR A 42 34.81 -3.49 -20.07
CA TYR A 42 35.83 -2.50 -19.75
C TYR A 42 37.15 -2.82 -20.48
N ALA A 43 37.97 -1.79 -20.70
CA ALA A 43 39.24 -1.92 -21.41
C ALA A 43 40.26 -2.86 -20.72
N ASN A 44 40.10 -3.11 -19.42
CA ASN A 44 40.90 -4.05 -18.63
C ASN A 44 40.34 -5.48 -18.61
N GLY A 45 39.34 -5.79 -19.45
CA GLY A 45 38.72 -7.11 -19.53
C GLY A 45 37.63 -7.41 -18.49
N ILE A 46 37.36 -6.50 -17.54
CA ILE A 46 36.22 -6.65 -16.63
C ILE A 46 34.91 -6.56 -17.42
N VAL A 47 33.94 -7.40 -17.05
CA VAL A 47 32.57 -7.37 -17.58
C VAL A 47 31.60 -7.08 -16.44
N GLN A 48 30.76 -6.06 -16.59
CA GLN A 48 29.67 -5.74 -15.67
C GLN A 48 28.33 -5.91 -16.38
N THR A 49 27.32 -6.41 -15.66
CA THR A 49 25.92 -6.36 -16.07
C THR A 49 25.14 -5.33 -15.25
N VAL A 50 24.29 -4.57 -15.92
CA VAL A 50 23.28 -3.69 -15.32
C VAL A 50 21.92 -4.17 -15.83
N HIS A 51 20.98 -4.46 -14.93
CA HIS A 51 19.69 -5.04 -15.31
C HIS A 51 18.58 -3.99 -15.18
N HIS A 52 17.92 -3.69 -16.28
CA HIS A 52 16.78 -2.79 -16.36
C HIS A 52 15.47 -3.56 -16.56
N PHE A 53 14.35 -2.91 -16.26
CA PHE A 53 13.03 -3.32 -16.72
C PHE A 53 12.38 -2.12 -17.38
N VAL A 54 12.01 -2.24 -18.66
CA VAL A 54 11.34 -1.19 -19.42
C VAL A 54 9.84 -1.34 -19.21
N THR A 55 9.20 -0.33 -18.63
CA THR A 55 7.76 -0.31 -18.33
C THR A 55 7.00 0.59 -19.32
N ALA A 56 5.67 0.58 -19.23
CA ALA A 56 4.87 1.70 -19.72
C ALA A 56 5.08 2.94 -18.81
N SER A 57 4.48 4.08 -19.17
CA SER A 57 4.45 5.24 -18.26
C SER A 57 3.73 4.91 -16.95
N GLN A 58 3.99 5.69 -15.90
CA GLN A 58 3.32 5.54 -14.59
C GLN A 58 1.79 5.56 -14.73
N LEU A 59 1.25 6.57 -15.45
CA LEU A 59 -0.19 6.67 -15.72
C LEU A 59 -0.72 5.44 -16.48
N ALA A 60 -0.10 5.04 -17.59
CA ALA A 60 -0.56 3.89 -18.37
C ALA A 60 -0.41 2.55 -17.63
N THR A 61 0.45 2.48 -16.61
CA THR A 61 0.55 1.32 -15.71
C THR A 61 -0.54 1.35 -14.65
N GLY A 62 -0.83 2.54 -14.08
CA GLY A 62 -1.90 2.75 -13.10
C GLY A 62 -3.30 2.52 -13.68
N GLU A 63 -3.59 3.00 -14.89
CA GLU A 63 -4.86 2.71 -15.57
C GLU A 63 -5.02 1.21 -15.81
N LYS A 64 -4.01 0.52 -16.37
CA LYS A 64 -4.07 -0.94 -16.58
C LYS A 64 -4.27 -1.73 -15.29
N TYR A 65 -3.71 -1.27 -14.17
CA TYR A 65 -3.91 -1.89 -12.86
C TYR A 65 -5.34 -1.71 -12.37
N ALA A 66 -5.92 -0.51 -12.54
CA ALA A 66 -7.31 -0.24 -12.23
C ALA A 66 -8.28 -1.02 -13.13
N ASP A 67 -8.12 -0.92 -14.46
CA ASP A 67 -8.95 -1.62 -15.45
C ASP A 67 -9.00 -3.14 -15.16
N GLN A 68 -7.84 -3.76 -14.90
CA GLN A 68 -7.76 -5.19 -14.58
C GLN A 68 -8.49 -5.51 -13.27
N SER A 69 -8.37 -4.65 -12.26
CA SER A 69 -9.02 -4.85 -10.97
C SER A 69 -10.54 -4.70 -11.06
N PHE A 70 -11.05 -3.63 -11.68
CA PHE A 70 -12.49 -3.43 -11.85
C PHE A 70 -13.14 -4.38 -12.86
N THR A 71 -12.36 -4.99 -13.77
CA THR A 71 -12.88 -6.04 -14.68
C THR A 71 -12.94 -7.41 -14.02
N ASN A 72 -11.88 -7.81 -13.31
CA ASN A 72 -11.72 -9.19 -12.83
C ASN A 72 -12.07 -9.36 -11.35
N SER A 73 -11.65 -8.41 -10.52
CA SER A 73 -11.77 -8.44 -9.07
C SER A 73 -13.09 -7.86 -8.56
N TYR A 74 -13.91 -7.25 -9.43
CA TYR A 74 -15.17 -6.63 -9.02
C TYR A 74 -16.30 -7.67 -8.85
N PHE A 75 -16.62 -7.96 -7.59
CA PHE A 75 -17.72 -8.81 -7.17
C PHE A 75 -18.95 -7.94 -6.87
N ASN A 76 -20.11 -8.29 -7.43
CA ASN A 76 -21.32 -7.46 -7.35
C ASN A 76 -22.59 -8.26 -7.01
N ASP A 77 -22.43 -9.45 -6.41
CA ASP A 77 -23.56 -10.27 -5.97
C ASP A 77 -24.12 -9.78 -4.63
N THR A 78 -25.23 -9.05 -4.70
CA THR A 78 -25.94 -8.53 -3.53
C THR A 78 -26.63 -9.62 -2.68
N SER A 79 -26.57 -10.89 -3.10
CA SER A 79 -27.06 -12.05 -2.33
C SER A 79 -25.96 -12.77 -1.54
N ASP A 80 -24.70 -12.32 -1.60
CA ASP A 80 -23.60 -12.89 -0.82
C ASP A 80 -23.90 -12.86 0.68
N GLN A 81 -23.82 -14.03 1.32
CA GLN A 81 -24.19 -14.20 2.73
C GLN A 81 -23.19 -13.59 3.72
N PHE A 82 -22.05 -13.09 3.23
CA PHE A 82 -21.06 -12.31 4.00
C PHE A 82 -21.11 -10.82 3.67
N HIS A 83 -22.05 -10.37 2.84
CA HIS A 83 -22.22 -8.98 2.41
C HIS A 83 -20.99 -8.38 1.71
N ARG A 84 -20.23 -9.20 0.98
CA ARG A 84 -19.10 -8.74 0.15
C ARG A 84 -19.59 -8.19 -1.18
N TYR A 85 -18.95 -7.14 -1.64
CA TYR A 85 -19.34 -6.36 -2.82
C TYR A 85 -18.25 -5.32 -3.06
N GLY A 86 -17.56 -5.39 -4.19
CA GLY A 86 -16.40 -4.56 -4.48
C GLY A 86 -15.21 -5.38 -4.94
N LEU A 87 -14.01 -4.97 -4.55
CA LEU A 87 -12.75 -5.51 -5.06
C LEU A 87 -12.23 -6.68 -4.20
N VAL A 88 -12.78 -7.88 -4.41
CA VAL A 88 -12.31 -9.14 -3.81
C VAL A 88 -10.95 -9.59 -4.38
N THR A 89 -10.21 -10.45 -3.68
CA THR A 89 -8.96 -11.03 -4.23
C THR A 89 -9.23 -11.84 -5.51
N TYR A 90 -8.31 -11.77 -6.48
CA TYR A 90 -8.42 -12.48 -7.76
C TYR A 90 -7.24 -13.44 -7.99
N ASP A 91 -7.55 -14.69 -8.32
CA ASP A 91 -6.57 -15.74 -8.65
C ASP A 91 -6.33 -15.78 -10.15
N GLN A 92 -5.23 -15.16 -10.59
CA GLN A 92 -4.81 -15.12 -12.00
C GLN A 92 -4.53 -16.51 -12.61
N ILE A 93 -4.23 -17.54 -11.80
CA ILE A 93 -3.95 -18.89 -12.28
C ILE A 93 -5.26 -19.68 -12.46
N ALA A 94 -6.25 -19.45 -11.60
CA ALA A 94 -7.60 -20.00 -11.77
C ALA A 94 -8.49 -19.16 -12.71
N ASN A 95 -8.07 -17.93 -13.01
CA ASN A 95 -8.85 -16.90 -13.71
C ASN A 95 -10.23 -16.69 -13.04
N ALA A 96 -10.23 -16.55 -11.71
CA ALA A 96 -11.44 -16.48 -10.89
C ALA A 96 -11.26 -15.61 -9.64
N GLN A 97 -12.37 -15.05 -9.14
CA GLN A 97 -12.45 -14.38 -7.85
C GLN A 97 -12.32 -15.39 -6.70
N VAL A 98 -11.57 -15.03 -5.65
CA VAL A 98 -11.33 -15.88 -4.48
C VAL A 98 -12.42 -15.63 -3.44
N LEU A 99 -13.58 -16.28 -3.64
CA LEU A 99 -14.73 -16.13 -2.74
C LEU A 99 -14.67 -17.05 -1.50
N GLN A 100 -13.69 -17.96 -1.44
CA GLN A 100 -13.45 -18.90 -0.33
C GLN A 100 -11.95 -19.26 -0.27
N ASP A 101 -11.32 -19.10 0.89
CA ASP A 101 -9.92 -19.49 1.20
C ASP A 101 -9.86 -19.88 2.69
N ASP A 102 -8.96 -20.78 3.10
CA ASP A 102 -8.81 -21.16 4.52
C ASP A 102 -8.21 -20.03 5.37
N ARG A 103 -7.52 -19.08 4.72
CA ARG A 103 -7.11 -17.79 5.27
C ARG A 103 -8.23 -16.78 5.07
N ALA A 104 -9.14 -16.73 6.05
CA ALA A 104 -10.42 -16.03 5.96
C ALA A 104 -10.34 -14.60 5.37
N TRP A 105 -9.29 -13.86 5.72
CA TRP A 105 -9.00 -12.51 5.23
C TRP A 105 -8.90 -12.39 3.70
N ILE A 106 -8.34 -13.38 3.00
CA ILE A 106 -8.20 -13.35 1.53
C ILE A 106 -9.58 -13.30 0.84
N ALA A 107 -10.54 -14.06 1.35
CA ALA A 107 -11.91 -14.05 0.86
C ALA A 107 -12.77 -12.96 1.55
N GLY A 108 -12.19 -12.16 2.45
CA GLY A 108 -12.91 -11.37 3.45
C GLY A 108 -12.98 -9.87 3.20
N GLU A 109 -12.38 -9.37 2.11
CA GLU A 109 -12.26 -7.93 1.79
C GLU A 109 -11.61 -7.08 2.91
N ALA A 110 -10.82 -7.70 3.80
CA ALA A 110 -10.11 -7.03 4.90
C ALA A 110 -9.02 -7.92 5.51
N ASP A 111 -8.12 -7.30 6.31
CA ASP A 111 -6.87 -7.84 6.89
C ASP A 111 -5.90 -8.43 5.82
N LYS A 112 -4.60 -8.34 6.09
CA LYS A 112 -3.50 -8.78 5.22
C LYS A 112 -3.71 -8.48 3.72
N ALA A 113 -4.01 -9.52 2.94
CA ALA A 113 -4.17 -9.50 1.49
C ALA A 113 -5.63 -9.33 1.03
N GLY A 114 -6.61 -9.35 1.95
CA GLY A 114 -7.99 -8.97 1.67
C GLY A 114 -8.12 -7.49 1.33
N SER A 115 -7.32 -6.64 1.99
CA SER A 115 -7.25 -5.19 1.78
C SER A 115 -6.55 -4.74 0.48
N GLN A 116 -6.35 -5.64 -0.49
CA GLN A 116 -5.63 -5.36 -1.74
C GLN A 116 -6.18 -4.18 -2.57
N TYR A 117 -7.45 -3.81 -2.33
CA TYR A 117 -8.12 -2.66 -2.95
C TYR A 117 -7.47 -1.29 -2.62
N GLU A 118 -6.65 -1.18 -1.58
CA GLU A 118 -5.97 0.07 -1.21
C GLU A 118 -5.13 0.67 -2.33
N GLY A 119 -4.39 -0.16 -3.08
CA GLY A 119 -3.58 0.31 -4.21
C GLY A 119 -4.44 0.95 -5.31
N ILE A 120 -5.67 0.45 -5.49
CA ILE A 120 -6.66 1.01 -6.41
C ILE A 120 -7.27 2.30 -5.85
N CYS A 121 -7.63 2.31 -4.57
CA CYS A 121 -8.10 3.52 -3.89
C CYS A 121 -7.08 4.66 -4.02
N MET A 122 -5.80 4.39 -3.77
CA MET A 122 -4.75 5.40 -3.90
C MET A 122 -4.53 5.84 -5.35
N LYS A 123 -4.63 4.95 -6.35
CA LYS A 123 -4.63 5.32 -7.78
C LYS A 123 -5.79 6.27 -8.08
N GLU A 124 -7.02 5.86 -7.77
CA GLU A 124 -8.24 6.62 -8.09
C GLU A 124 -8.30 7.96 -7.33
N SER A 125 -7.65 8.08 -6.16
CA SER A 125 -7.52 9.35 -5.43
C SER A 125 -6.75 10.43 -6.19
N ALA A 126 -5.82 10.04 -7.08
CA ALA A 126 -4.95 10.93 -7.84
C ALA A 126 -5.34 11.04 -9.32
N HIS A 127 -5.76 9.93 -9.94
CA HIS A 127 -6.20 9.85 -11.33
C HIS A 127 -7.56 9.12 -11.41
N PRO A 128 -8.66 9.81 -11.05
CA PRO A 128 -9.97 9.19 -10.94
C PRO A 128 -10.62 8.92 -12.30
N ASN A 129 -11.16 7.72 -12.46
CA ASN A 129 -12.11 7.32 -13.49
C ASN A 129 -13.55 7.34 -12.89
N LYS A 130 -14.55 7.75 -13.68
CA LYS A 130 -15.92 7.97 -13.15
C LYS A 130 -16.63 6.67 -12.78
N GLU A 131 -16.47 5.66 -13.63
CA GLU A 131 -17.04 4.34 -13.46
C GLU A 131 -16.40 3.63 -12.25
N HIS A 132 -15.06 3.69 -12.14
CA HIS A 132 -14.29 3.15 -11.02
C HIS A 132 -14.66 3.82 -9.68
N ILE A 133 -14.78 5.15 -9.66
CA ILE A 133 -15.22 5.87 -8.45
C ILE A 133 -16.62 5.43 -8.04
N PHE A 134 -17.58 5.35 -8.96
CA PHE A 134 -18.93 4.84 -8.65
C PHE A 134 -18.90 3.39 -8.13
N GLN A 135 -18.04 2.54 -8.70
CA GLN A 135 -17.84 1.17 -8.22
C GLN A 135 -17.27 1.10 -6.79
N LEU A 136 -16.38 2.03 -6.41
CA LEU A 136 -15.87 2.17 -5.04
C LEU A 136 -16.90 2.78 -4.07
N GLU A 137 -17.74 3.73 -4.52
CA GLU A 137 -18.86 4.22 -3.71
C GLU A 137 -19.84 3.09 -3.38
N GLN A 138 -20.13 2.21 -4.34
CA GLN A 138 -20.96 1.03 -4.13
C GLN A 138 -20.28 0.03 -3.16
N MET A 139 -18.97 -0.22 -3.27
CA MET A 139 -18.21 -1.04 -2.31
C MET A 139 -18.30 -0.48 -0.89
N VAL A 140 -18.21 0.85 -0.74
CA VAL A 140 -18.40 1.50 0.55
C VAL A 140 -19.81 1.29 1.10
N ASN A 141 -20.84 1.46 0.27
CA ASN A 141 -22.23 1.37 0.69
C ASN A 141 -22.70 -0.07 1.01
N HIS A 142 -22.12 -1.08 0.34
CA HIS A 142 -22.52 -2.47 0.51
C HIS A 142 -21.66 -3.25 1.51
N SER A 143 -20.34 -3.02 1.55
CA SER A 143 -19.41 -3.92 2.26
C SER A 143 -18.58 -3.21 3.32
N ILE A 144 -18.12 -1.98 3.07
CA ILE A 144 -17.33 -1.27 4.08
C ILE A 144 -18.22 -0.72 5.19
N TRP A 145 -19.15 0.19 4.89
CA TRP A 145 -19.97 0.83 5.91
C TRP A 145 -21.10 -0.09 6.38
N SER A 146 -21.33 -0.12 7.69
CA SER A 146 -22.27 -1.01 8.42
C SER A 146 -21.97 -2.52 8.39
N ASN A 147 -21.20 -3.02 7.42
CA ASN A 147 -20.82 -4.43 7.32
C ASN A 147 -19.40 -4.69 7.85
N LEU A 148 -18.34 -4.25 7.18
CA LEU A 148 -16.96 -4.44 7.66
C LEU A 148 -16.67 -3.48 8.83
N GLN A 149 -17.06 -2.22 8.69
CA GLN A 149 -17.01 -1.21 9.73
C GLN A 149 -18.38 -1.07 10.40
N ASN A 150 -18.42 -1.19 11.72
CA ASN A 150 -19.59 -0.95 12.53
C ASN A 150 -19.90 0.55 12.65
N PHE A 151 -21.12 0.91 13.08
CA PHE A 151 -21.55 2.31 13.25
C PHE A 151 -20.78 3.11 14.32
N ASP A 152 -20.06 2.43 15.22
CA ASP A 152 -19.13 3.04 16.18
C ASP A 152 -17.70 3.21 15.62
N TYR A 153 -17.55 3.02 14.31
CA TYR A 153 -16.31 3.07 13.54
C TYR A 153 -15.30 1.95 13.84
N SER A 154 -15.63 0.98 14.70
CA SER A 154 -14.81 -0.23 14.87
C SER A 154 -14.79 -1.06 13.59
N VAL A 155 -13.61 -1.55 13.20
CA VAL A 155 -13.40 -2.25 11.92
C VAL A 155 -13.12 -3.73 12.18
N LYS A 156 -13.88 -4.60 11.52
CA LYS A 156 -13.72 -6.06 11.58
C LYS A 156 -12.51 -6.48 10.75
N ARG A 157 -11.90 -7.60 11.14
CA ARG A 157 -10.75 -8.19 10.43
C ARG A 157 -11.14 -8.88 9.12
N SER A 158 -12.37 -9.36 9.00
CA SER A 158 -12.85 -10.04 7.79
C SER A 158 -14.37 -10.11 7.74
N LEU A 159 -14.96 -9.92 6.56
CA LEU A 159 -16.36 -10.26 6.30
C LEU A 159 -16.56 -11.79 6.21
N PHE A 160 -15.61 -12.51 5.62
CA PHE A 160 -15.68 -13.95 5.43
C PHE A 160 -15.14 -14.73 6.65
N PHE A 161 -15.73 -15.90 6.92
CA PHE A 161 -15.33 -16.80 8.00
C PHE A 161 -15.83 -18.22 7.73
N TYR A 162 -15.27 -19.22 8.42
CA TYR A 162 -15.76 -20.59 8.40
C TYR A 162 -16.54 -20.92 9.67
N GLU A 163 -17.87 -20.88 9.59
CA GLU A 163 -18.74 -21.32 10.68
C GLU A 163 -20.10 -21.77 10.13
N PRO A 164 -20.27 -23.06 9.75
CA PRO A 164 -21.50 -23.55 9.12
C PRO A 164 -22.80 -23.34 9.90
N SER A 165 -22.72 -23.23 11.23
CA SER A 165 -23.85 -22.89 12.11
C SER A 165 -24.29 -21.42 12.02
N ALA A 166 -23.36 -20.51 11.71
CA ALA A 166 -23.65 -19.07 11.62
C ALA A 166 -24.10 -18.62 10.23
N VAL A 167 -23.86 -19.44 9.19
CA VAL A 167 -24.39 -19.23 7.82
C VAL A 167 -25.01 -20.53 7.27
N PRO A 168 -26.20 -20.95 7.78
CA PRO A 168 -26.80 -22.21 7.37
C PRO A 168 -27.09 -22.27 5.87
N GLY A 169 -26.61 -23.33 5.22
CA GLY A 169 -26.80 -23.54 3.78
C GLY A 169 -25.72 -22.93 2.88
N TYR A 170 -24.75 -22.17 3.42
CA TYR A 170 -23.62 -21.70 2.61
C TYR A 170 -22.79 -22.89 2.10
N PRO A 171 -22.51 -22.99 0.78
CA PRO A 171 -21.77 -24.12 0.20
C PRO A 171 -20.26 -23.94 0.41
N TYR A 172 -19.78 -24.11 1.64
CA TYR A 172 -18.35 -24.21 1.93
C TYR A 172 -17.72 -25.36 1.15
N SER A 173 -16.64 -25.06 0.43
CA SER A 173 -15.92 -26.00 -0.43
C SER A 173 -15.32 -27.15 0.37
N THR A 174 -15.67 -28.38 0.01
CA THR A 174 -15.08 -29.61 0.57
C THR A 174 -13.63 -29.85 0.13
N ARG A 175 -13.08 -29.00 -0.75
CA ARG A 175 -11.68 -29.04 -1.19
C ARG A 175 -10.75 -28.18 -0.32
N ILE A 176 -11.30 -27.34 0.55
CA ILE A 176 -10.54 -26.45 1.44
C ILE A 176 -10.43 -27.12 2.82
N SER A 177 -9.22 -27.07 3.40
CA SER A 177 -8.94 -27.58 4.75
C SER A 177 -9.22 -26.49 5.78
N TRP A 178 -10.47 -26.33 6.17
CA TRP A 178 -10.95 -25.29 7.11
C TRP A 178 -10.39 -25.33 8.54
N GLY A 179 -9.44 -26.23 8.84
CA GLY A 179 -8.81 -26.33 10.14
C GLY A 179 -7.88 -25.15 10.42
N GLY A 180 -8.29 -24.28 11.35
CA GLY A 180 -7.57 -23.05 11.71
C GLY A 180 -8.08 -21.79 11.00
N THR A 181 -9.07 -21.91 10.11
CA THR A 181 -9.81 -20.77 9.58
C THR A 181 -10.58 -20.07 10.71
N TRP A 182 -10.64 -18.73 10.65
CA TRP A 182 -11.39 -17.93 11.62
C TRP A 182 -12.88 -18.28 11.59
N ASN A 183 -13.47 -18.45 12.77
CA ASN A 183 -14.92 -18.46 12.96
C ASN A 183 -15.47 -17.01 12.90
N LYS A 184 -16.79 -16.84 13.07
CA LYS A 184 -17.41 -15.52 12.99
C LYS A 184 -16.89 -14.55 14.04
N ASN A 185 -16.66 -15.00 15.26
CA ASN A 185 -16.15 -14.17 16.35
C ASN A 185 -14.74 -13.65 16.06
N ASP A 186 -13.85 -14.50 15.55
CA ASP A 186 -12.46 -14.13 15.26
C ASP A 186 -12.37 -13.18 14.05
N ALA A 187 -13.19 -13.41 13.02
CA ALA A 187 -13.29 -12.54 11.85
C ALA A 187 -13.94 -11.18 12.16
N TYR A 188 -14.97 -11.16 13.01
CA TYR A 188 -15.69 -9.94 13.40
C TYR A 188 -15.05 -9.23 14.61
N SER A 189 -13.95 -9.75 15.15
CA SER A 189 -13.16 -9.04 16.14
C SER A 189 -12.57 -7.75 15.54
N THR A 190 -12.37 -6.72 16.36
CA THR A 190 -11.99 -5.37 15.90
C THR A 190 -10.71 -4.86 16.58
N TRP A 191 -9.83 -5.77 17.00
CA TRP A 191 -8.70 -5.44 17.87
C TRP A 191 -7.45 -4.95 17.14
N ARG A 192 -7.39 -5.02 15.81
CA ARG A 192 -6.18 -4.82 14.99
C ARG A 192 -6.16 -3.42 14.38
N ALA A 193 -5.16 -2.61 14.70
CA ALA A 193 -5.11 -1.20 14.29
C ALA A 193 -4.91 -0.99 12.79
N GLU A 194 -4.20 -1.86 12.08
CA GLU A 194 -3.97 -1.73 10.63
C GLU A 194 -5.28 -1.77 9.83
N ASP A 195 -6.29 -2.54 10.26
CA ASP A 195 -7.56 -2.66 9.54
C ASP A 195 -8.33 -1.33 9.48
N TYR A 196 -8.10 -0.45 10.45
CA TYR A 196 -8.62 0.92 10.44
C TYR A 196 -7.91 1.79 9.38
N VAL A 197 -6.64 1.52 9.06
CA VAL A 197 -5.96 2.18 7.92
C VAL A 197 -6.62 1.71 6.62
N HIS A 198 -6.84 0.41 6.48
CA HIS A 198 -7.44 -0.22 5.29
C HIS A 198 -8.86 0.31 5.01
N ALA A 199 -9.69 0.50 6.05
CA ALA A 199 -11.02 1.10 5.91
C ALA A 199 -10.99 2.62 5.67
N SER A 200 -10.09 3.37 6.34
CA SER A 200 -9.97 4.82 6.13
C SER A 200 -9.40 5.20 4.76
N ALA A 201 -8.60 4.33 4.14
CA ALA A 201 -7.99 4.56 2.83
C ALA A 201 -9.00 4.71 1.68
N ILE A 202 -10.06 3.88 1.65
CA ILE A 202 -11.11 3.98 0.61
C ILE A 202 -11.97 5.24 0.81
N TYR A 203 -12.30 5.59 2.05
CA TYR A 203 -12.99 6.84 2.36
C TYR A 203 -12.17 8.08 1.97
N TYR A 204 -10.88 8.12 2.33
CA TYR A 204 -10.00 9.21 1.94
C TYR A 204 -9.84 9.31 0.42
N ALA A 205 -9.72 8.18 -0.27
CA ALA A 205 -9.62 8.15 -1.73
C ALA A 205 -10.83 8.78 -2.42
N LEU A 206 -12.05 8.46 -1.99
CA LEU A 206 -13.29 9.01 -2.55
C LEU A 206 -13.45 10.51 -2.27
N TYR A 207 -13.12 10.96 -1.05
CA TYR A 207 -13.01 12.39 -0.73
C TYR A 207 -11.99 13.08 -1.65
N ARG A 208 -10.78 12.54 -1.77
CA ARG A 208 -9.68 13.17 -2.50
C ARG A 208 -9.91 13.20 -4.01
N ALA A 209 -10.50 12.15 -4.57
CA ALA A 209 -10.95 12.08 -5.96
C ALA A 209 -11.96 13.19 -6.29
N SER A 210 -12.87 13.53 -5.37
CA SER A 210 -13.84 14.62 -5.57
C SER A 210 -13.19 16.01 -5.66
N ARG A 211 -12.02 16.20 -5.04
CA ARG A 211 -11.19 17.41 -5.17
C ARG A 211 -10.35 17.45 -6.44
N VAL A 212 -10.06 16.30 -7.06
CA VAL A 212 -9.41 16.21 -8.38
C VAL A 212 -10.43 16.35 -9.52
N SER A 213 -11.64 15.81 -9.33
CA SER A 213 -12.72 15.82 -10.33
C SER A 213 -14.06 16.22 -9.68
N LEU A 214 -14.43 17.49 -9.84
CA LEU A 214 -15.66 18.04 -9.26
C LEU A 214 -16.90 17.31 -9.80
N GLY A 215 -17.81 16.93 -8.89
CA GLY A 215 -19.06 16.25 -9.24
C GLY A 215 -18.89 14.79 -9.69
N ILE A 216 -17.75 14.15 -9.42
CA ILE A 216 -17.53 12.74 -9.75
C ILE A 216 -18.39 11.78 -8.92
N LEU A 217 -18.52 12.04 -7.62
CA LEU A 217 -19.32 11.26 -6.67
C LEU A 217 -20.82 11.29 -7.00
N LYS A 218 -21.54 10.25 -6.60
CA LYS A 218 -22.96 9.98 -6.92
C LYS A 218 -23.77 9.52 -5.71
N LEU A 219 -23.19 8.80 -4.75
CA LEU A 219 -23.92 8.21 -3.63
C LEU A 219 -23.86 9.08 -2.37
N GLN A 220 -22.68 9.59 -2.04
CA GLN A 220 -22.45 10.37 -0.82
C GLN A 220 -21.70 11.67 -1.12
N THR A 221 -21.75 12.63 -0.18
CA THR A 221 -21.04 13.90 -0.32
C THR A 221 -19.54 13.72 -0.04
N PRO A 222 -18.67 14.61 -0.58
CA PRO A 222 -17.25 14.62 -0.21
C PRO A 222 -17.02 14.63 1.31
N MET A 223 -17.83 15.43 2.03
CA MET A 223 -17.71 15.59 3.48
C MET A 223 -18.19 14.36 4.26
N TRP A 224 -19.12 13.57 3.70
CA TRP A 224 -19.48 12.28 4.29
C TRP A 224 -18.29 11.32 4.26
N TYR A 225 -17.66 11.12 3.09
CA TYR A 225 -16.47 10.29 2.98
C TYR A 225 -15.33 10.79 3.88
N TRP A 226 -15.13 12.11 3.96
CA TRP A 226 -14.16 12.70 4.88
C TRP A 226 -14.47 12.38 6.36
N ASN A 227 -15.72 12.55 6.80
CA ASN A 227 -16.16 12.22 8.17
C ASN A 227 -15.89 10.74 8.50
N GLN A 228 -16.21 9.83 7.58
CA GLN A 228 -15.96 8.41 7.76
C GLN A 228 -14.46 8.11 7.93
N ALA A 229 -13.60 8.68 7.08
CA ALA A 229 -12.15 8.55 7.21
C ALA A 229 -11.67 9.05 8.58
N PHE A 230 -12.01 10.29 8.96
CA PHE A 230 -11.62 10.92 10.22
C PHE A 230 -12.03 10.11 11.45
N HIS A 231 -13.29 9.72 11.56
CA HIS A 231 -13.76 8.97 12.72
C HIS A 231 -13.15 7.55 12.78
N THR A 232 -12.83 6.95 11.64
CA THR A 232 -12.06 5.69 11.58
C THR A 232 -10.65 5.89 12.15
N VAL A 233 -9.95 6.98 11.78
CA VAL A 233 -8.63 7.31 12.35
C VAL A 233 -8.73 7.49 13.87
N VAL A 234 -9.74 8.21 14.37
CA VAL A 234 -9.93 8.40 15.82
C VAL A 234 -10.27 7.08 16.53
N ALA A 235 -11.11 6.22 15.93
CA ALA A 235 -11.50 4.94 16.53
C ALA A 235 -10.36 3.92 16.62
N SER A 236 -9.37 3.98 15.70
CA SER A 236 -8.16 3.15 15.74
C SER A 236 -7.30 3.30 17.00
N GLN A 237 -7.61 4.32 17.82
CA GLN A 237 -6.81 4.75 18.98
C GLN A 237 -7.46 4.35 20.32
N ASN A 238 -8.67 3.78 20.28
CA ASN A 238 -9.43 3.43 21.47
C ASN A 238 -9.11 2.01 21.97
N HIS A 239 -7.98 1.85 22.67
CA HIS A 239 -7.53 0.57 23.24
C HIS A 239 -7.37 -0.58 22.23
N ILE A 240 -7.03 -0.25 20.99
CA ILE A 240 -6.77 -1.19 19.89
C ILE A 240 -5.32 -1.69 19.97
N VAL A 241 -5.08 -2.97 19.68
CA VAL A 241 -3.73 -3.57 19.66
C VAL A 241 -2.96 -3.05 18.46
N TYR A 242 -1.66 -2.82 18.64
CA TYR A 242 -0.75 -2.20 17.67
C TYR A 242 -1.02 -0.72 17.36
N ALA A 243 -1.99 -0.08 18.01
CA ALA A 243 -2.14 1.38 17.93
C ALA A 243 -0.91 2.15 18.48
N ASP A 244 -0.04 1.49 19.24
CA ASP A 244 1.19 2.04 19.81
C ASP A 244 2.42 1.93 18.89
N VAL A 245 2.32 1.28 17.73
CA VAL A 245 3.39 1.16 16.72
C VAL A 245 3.03 1.84 15.40
N GLY A 246 3.97 1.97 14.47
CA GLY A 246 3.69 2.49 13.12
C GLY A 246 2.85 1.52 12.29
N LEU A 247 1.80 2.00 11.64
CA LEU A 247 0.89 1.17 10.84
C LEU A 247 1.21 1.25 9.35
N MET A 248 0.77 0.24 8.60
CA MET A 248 0.95 0.17 7.15
C MET A 248 0.00 1.10 6.41
N GLY A 249 0.52 2.01 5.58
CA GLY A 249 -0.27 2.97 4.80
C GLY A 249 -0.58 4.27 5.55
N GLU A 250 -0.01 4.45 6.74
CA GLU A 250 -0.44 5.48 7.69
C GLU A 250 -0.05 6.91 7.28
N THR A 251 0.92 7.09 6.39
CA THR A 251 1.20 8.38 5.74
C THR A 251 -0.07 9.04 5.16
N MET A 252 -1.06 8.24 4.74
CA MET A 252 -2.36 8.75 4.28
C MET A 252 -3.12 9.55 5.37
N TRP A 253 -2.99 9.18 6.65
CA TRP A 253 -3.60 9.92 7.77
C TRP A 253 -2.97 11.31 7.96
N VAL A 254 -1.68 11.47 7.64
CA VAL A 254 -1.04 12.80 7.60
C VAL A 254 -1.63 13.64 6.47
N LYS A 255 -1.93 13.03 5.30
CA LYS A 255 -2.57 13.73 4.18
C LYS A 255 -4.03 14.09 4.42
N LEU A 256 -4.78 13.24 5.12
CA LEU A 256 -6.10 13.56 5.67
C LEU A 256 -6.03 14.78 6.63
N LEU A 257 -4.98 14.88 7.45
CA LEU A 257 -4.74 16.01 8.36
C LEU A 257 -4.30 17.30 7.65
N GLU A 258 -3.50 17.20 6.57
CA GLU A 258 -3.18 18.35 5.71
C GLU A 258 -4.43 18.91 5.03
N ASP A 259 -5.30 18.02 4.51
CA ASP A 259 -6.55 18.40 3.85
C ASP A 259 -7.59 18.98 4.84
N LEU A 260 -7.60 18.50 6.08
CA LEU A 260 -8.40 19.02 7.21
C LEU A 260 -8.26 20.54 7.43
N PHE A 261 -7.03 21.07 7.31
CA PHE A 261 -6.78 22.51 7.41
C PHE A 261 -7.33 23.30 6.21
N ALA A 262 -7.39 22.68 5.03
CA ALA A 262 -7.97 23.31 3.84
C ALA A 262 -9.50 23.42 3.91
N GLU A 263 -10.16 22.47 4.57
CA GLU A 263 -11.62 22.48 4.83
C GLU A 263 -12.02 23.35 6.04
N GLY A 264 -11.06 23.89 6.81
CA GLY A 264 -11.32 24.75 7.97
C GLY A 264 -11.73 24.02 9.26
N LEU A 265 -11.66 22.69 9.26
CA LEU A 265 -12.12 21.78 10.33
C LEU A 265 -11.12 21.71 11.49
N SER A 266 -10.94 22.84 12.17
CA SER A 266 -9.87 23.05 13.16
C SER A 266 -9.98 22.17 14.41
N SER A 267 -11.20 21.78 14.81
CA SER A 267 -11.43 20.97 16.02
C SER A 267 -11.02 19.51 15.79
N GLU A 268 -11.40 18.99 14.64
CA GLU A 268 -11.10 17.66 14.13
C GLU A 268 -9.59 17.53 13.84
N ALA A 269 -8.99 18.55 13.22
CA ALA A 269 -7.55 18.66 13.04
C ALA A 269 -6.78 18.64 14.38
N ALA A 270 -7.29 19.35 15.39
CA ALA A 270 -6.71 19.34 16.73
C ALA A 270 -6.81 17.96 17.40
N GLN A 271 -7.93 17.23 17.22
CA GLN A 271 -8.12 15.89 17.77
C GLN A 271 -7.12 14.88 17.18
N VAL A 272 -7.02 14.79 15.84
CA VAL A 272 -6.04 13.89 15.18
C VAL A 272 -4.62 14.29 15.56
N THR A 273 -4.30 15.58 15.53
CA THR A 273 -2.99 16.10 15.93
C THR A 273 -2.63 15.67 17.36
N GLN A 274 -3.54 15.83 18.33
CA GLN A 274 -3.26 15.50 19.72
C GLN A 274 -3.07 13.99 19.94
N THR A 275 -3.87 13.16 19.28
CA THR A 275 -3.76 11.70 19.41
C THR A 275 -2.46 11.17 18.78
N MET A 276 -2.13 11.62 17.56
CA MET A 276 -0.92 11.17 16.86
C MET A 276 0.36 11.71 17.49
N LYS A 277 0.30 12.87 18.15
CA LYS A 277 1.41 13.38 18.99
C LYS A 277 1.71 12.44 20.17
N GLY A 278 0.71 11.78 20.74
CA GLY A 278 0.88 10.79 21.79
C GLY A 278 1.69 9.57 21.32
N ARG A 279 1.33 9.03 20.15
CA ARG A 279 2.06 7.90 19.52
C ARG A 279 3.48 8.30 19.13
N GLN A 280 3.66 9.46 18.51
CA GLN A 280 4.98 9.96 18.12
C GLN A 280 5.90 10.14 19.34
N ALA A 281 5.40 10.69 20.44
CA ALA A 281 6.15 10.82 21.68
C ALA A 281 6.58 9.46 22.26
N LEU A 282 5.74 8.42 22.13
CA LEU A 282 6.12 7.05 22.49
C LEU A 282 7.22 6.50 21.57
N TRP A 283 7.08 6.63 20.25
CA TRP A 283 8.08 6.18 19.26
C TRP A 283 9.45 6.83 19.45
N ALA A 284 9.49 8.10 19.87
CA ALA A 284 10.73 8.80 20.19
C ALA A 284 11.53 8.09 21.30
N THR A 285 10.86 7.50 22.30
CA THR A 285 11.49 6.74 23.40
C THR A 285 11.96 5.34 23.00
N GLN A 286 11.43 4.78 21.91
CA GLN A 286 11.70 3.39 21.51
C GLN A 286 12.98 3.29 20.66
N SER A 287 13.74 2.22 20.84
CA SER A 287 14.93 1.93 20.01
C SER A 287 14.58 1.51 18.59
N GLY A 288 13.39 0.94 18.37
CA GLY A 288 12.86 0.58 17.07
C GLY A 288 11.33 0.60 17.04
N PRO A 289 10.69 1.75 16.76
CA PRO A 289 9.23 1.89 16.67
C PRO A 289 8.62 1.29 15.39
N PHE A 290 9.37 0.40 14.71
CA PHE A 290 9.10 -0.08 13.36
C PHE A 290 8.55 -1.52 13.31
N GLY A 291 8.11 -2.05 14.44
CA GLY A 291 7.34 -3.29 14.42
C GLY A 291 5.94 -3.00 13.91
N SER A 292 5.44 -3.77 12.95
CA SER A 292 4.01 -3.82 12.60
C SER A 292 3.57 -5.26 12.76
N GLU A 293 2.92 -5.57 13.87
CA GLU A 293 2.52 -6.92 14.33
C GLU A 293 3.70 -7.92 14.58
N MET A 294 4.85 -7.72 13.94
CA MET A 294 6.06 -8.53 13.98
C MET A 294 7.28 -7.70 14.39
N GLN A 295 8.23 -8.30 15.11
CA GLN A 295 9.36 -7.59 15.74
C GLN A 295 10.34 -6.90 14.76
N ARG A 296 10.33 -7.27 13.47
CA ARG A 296 11.05 -6.59 12.39
C ARG A 296 10.25 -6.73 11.09
N HIS A 297 9.50 -5.70 10.75
CA HIS A 297 8.77 -5.60 9.48
C HIS A 297 9.34 -4.44 8.65
N SER A 298 8.83 -4.26 7.42
CA SER A 298 9.20 -3.14 6.53
C SER A 298 7.95 -2.42 6.01
N THR A 299 7.05 -2.02 6.89
CA THR A 299 5.80 -1.32 6.55
C THR A 299 5.39 -0.24 7.57
N ALA A 300 6.08 -0.12 8.70
CA ALA A 300 5.74 0.78 9.80
C ALA A 300 6.49 2.12 9.71
N GLU A 301 7.59 2.15 8.95
CA GLU A 301 8.58 3.23 8.98
C GLU A 301 8.11 4.53 8.33
N GLU A 302 7.01 4.54 7.59
CA GLU A 302 6.70 5.61 6.63
C GLU A 302 6.06 6.92 7.15
N GLY A 303 5.27 7.05 8.21
CA GLY A 303 4.87 6.13 9.28
C GLY A 303 4.79 6.90 10.61
N VAL A 304 5.52 6.50 11.66
CA VAL A 304 6.97 6.37 11.51
C VAL A 304 7.56 7.76 11.18
N TYR A 305 8.18 7.85 10.01
CA TYR A 305 8.78 9.07 9.48
C TYR A 305 7.78 10.22 9.29
N ALA A 306 6.64 10.00 8.63
CA ALA A 306 5.70 11.07 8.27
C ALA A 306 5.17 11.85 9.49
N TRP A 307 4.74 11.16 10.56
CA TRP A 307 4.35 11.82 11.81
C TRP A 307 5.53 12.47 12.52
N SER A 308 6.68 11.80 12.60
CA SER A 308 7.88 12.39 13.21
C SER A 308 8.28 13.69 12.52
N ARG A 309 8.11 13.75 11.19
CA ARG A 309 8.31 14.94 10.38
C ARG A 309 7.27 16.03 10.64
N TYR A 310 5.98 15.68 10.69
CA TYR A 310 4.91 16.62 11.03
C TYR A 310 5.14 17.27 12.41
N PHE A 311 5.58 16.50 13.41
CA PHE A 311 5.93 16.99 14.75
C PHE A 311 7.36 17.54 14.90
N LYS A 312 8.16 17.56 13.83
CA LYS A 312 9.54 18.08 13.77
C LYS A 312 10.56 17.35 14.68
N ASP A 313 10.35 16.07 14.94
CA ASP A 313 11.33 15.20 15.60
C ASP A 313 12.36 14.67 14.58
N GLN A 314 13.43 15.45 14.41
CA GLN A 314 14.55 15.11 13.55
C GLN A 314 15.26 13.81 13.97
N ALA A 315 15.27 13.44 15.25
CA ALA A 315 15.95 12.23 15.72
C ALA A 315 15.20 10.98 15.26
N THR A 316 13.87 10.96 15.41
CA THR A 316 13.05 9.82 14.96
C THR A 316 12.91 9.78 13.43
N MET A 317 12.88 10.92 12.74
CA MET A 317 13.01 10.97 11.27
C MET A 317 14.31 10.30 10.79
N THR A 318 15.45 10.69 11.37
CA THR A 318 16.78 10.17 10.98
C THR A 318 16.88 8.67 11.27
N LYS A 319 16.42 8.22 12.45
CA LYS A 319 16.30 6.81 12.83
C LYS A 319 15.50 6.00 11.79
N SER A 320 14.41 6.56 11.27
CA SER A 320 13.54 5.90 10.28
C SER A 320 14.25 5.76 8.92
N LEU A 321 14.88 6.84 8.43
CA LEU A 321 15.65 6.83 7.18
C LEU A 321 16.82 5.84 7.23
N ASP A 322 17.58 5.83 8.33
CA ASP A 322 18.74 4.95 8.48
C ASP A 322 18.32 3.47 8.61
N TYR A 323 17.18 3.19 9.22
CA TYR A 323 16.60 1.85 9.26
C TYR A 323 16.20 1.35 7.85
N ILE A 324 15.51 2.20 7.08
CA ILE A 324 15.14 1.93 5.67
C ILE A 324 16.38 1.65 4.82
N ARG A 325 17.41 2.51 4.91
CA ARG A 325 18.69 2.35 4.22
C ARG A 325 19.39 1.04 4.60
N GLY A 326 19.30 0.63 5.88
CA GLY A 326 19.94 -0.57 6.41
C GLY A 326 19.49 -1.88 5.74
N TYR A 327 18.25 -1.97 5.25
CA TYR A 327 17.76 -3.14 4.54
C TYR A 327 17.48 -2.93 3.05
N THR A 328 17.46 -1.69 2.56
CA THR A 328 17.16 -1.37 1.16
C THR A 328 18.44 -1.40 0.33
N PRO A 329 18.62 -2.37 -0.59
CA PRO A 329 19.90 -2.54 -1.28
C PRO A 329 20.02 -1.60 -2.49
N THR A 330 21.20 -0.99 -2.63
CA THR A 330 21.60 -0.20 -3.80
C THR A 330 22.48 -1.07 -4.70
N VAL A 331 21.90 -1.59 -5.79
CA VAL A 331 22.56 -2.54 -6.70
C VAL A 331 22.12 -2.31 -8.14
N ALA A 332 22.97 -2.64 -9.12
CA ALA A 332 22.69 -2.37 -10.53
C ALA A 332 21.67 -3.35 -11.19
N HIS A 333 20.53 -3.58 -10.54
CA HIS A 333 19.51 -4.51 -11.01
C HIS A 333 18.10 -4.07 -10.58
N TRP A 334 17.18 -3.89 -11.55
CA TRP A 334 15.78 -3.51 -11.37
C TRP A 334 15.12 -4.17 -10.15
N GLY A 335 14.92 -5.49 -10.17
CA GLY A 335 14.25 -6.25 -9.12
C GLY A 335 14.98 -6.37 -7.78
N TRP A 336 16.10 -5.68 -7.58
CA TRP A 336 16.77 -5.61 -6.27
C TRP A 336 16.93 -4.18 -5.80
N ASN A 337 17.34 -3.25 -6.67
CA ASN A 337 17.57 -1.85 -6.31
C ASN A 337 16.33 -1.19 -5.70
N GLY A 338 16.46 -0.65 -4.49
CA GLY A 338 15.32 -0.02 -3.80
C GLY A 338 14.26 -1.00 -3.29
N SER A 339 14.40 -2.31 -3.51
CA SER A 339 13.46 -3.29 -2.98
C SER A 339 13.85 -3.68 -1.56
N ALA A 340 13.10 -3.17 -0.58
CA ALA A 340 13.22 -3.55 0.84
C ALA A 340 13.27 -5.08 1.01
N ARG A 341 14.12 -5.56 1.93
CA ARG A 341 14.29 -7.01 2.17
C ARG A 341 13.06 -7.59 2.86
N HIS A 342 12.35 -8.45 2.15
CA HIS A 342 11.11 -9.06 2.61
C HIS A 342 11.00 -10.52 2.15
N TYR A 343 10.42 -11.40 2.98
CA TYR A 343 10.52 -12.86 2.78
C TYR A 343 9.29 -13.72 3.08
N TRP A 344 8.24 -13.23 3.76
CA TRP A 344 7.21 -14.11 4.35
C TRP A 344 5.76 -13.86 3.90
N ASP A 345 5.42 -12.73 3.28
CA ASP A 345 4.01 -12.41 2.98
C ASP A 345 3.36 -13.28 1.89
N PHE A 346 4.11 -14.15 1.22
CA PHE A 346 3.51 -15.26 0.48
C PHE A 346 2.73 -16.25 1.37
N LEU A 347 3.03 -16.36 2.67
CA LEU A 347 2.22 -17.13 3.62
C LEU A 347 0.84 -16.48 3.82
N TYR A 348 0.79 -15.14 3.85
CA TYR A 348 -0.42 -14.37 4.16
C TYR A 348 -1.24 -13.98 2.93
N GLY A 349 -0.63 -13.80 1.75
CA GLY A 349 -1.33 -13.41 0.52
C GLY A 349 -0.94 -14.19 -0.75
N GLY A 350 0.00 -15.13 -0.66
CA GLY A 350 0.45 -15.91 -1.80
C GLY A 350 -0.44 -17.14 -2.06
N LYS A 351 -0.76 -17.41 -3.33
CA LYS A 351 -1.30 -18.72 -3.75
C LYS A 351 -0.31 -19.87 -3.56
N LEU A 352 0.99 -19.57 -3.63
CA LEU A 352 2.07 -20.49 -3.27
C LEU A 352 2.64 -20.06 -1.91
N PRO A 353 2.18 -20.63 -0.78
CA PRO A 353 2.67 -20.26 0.54
C PRO A 353 4.10 -20.80 0.75
N ARG A 354 5.06 -19.89 0.90
CA ARG A 354 6.48 -20.21 1.14
C ARG A 354 7.23 -19.00 1.71
N VAL A 355 8.36 -19.25 2.34
CA VAL A 355 9.33 -18.20 2.71
C VAL A 355 10.35 -18.08 1.59
N GLU A 356 10.30 -17.00 0.82
CA GLU A 356 11.26 -16.71 -0.26
C GLU A 356 11.43 -15.20 -0.46
N ARG A 357 12.51 -14.77 -1.11
CA ARG A 357 12.76 -13.35 -1.38
C ARG A 357 11.65 -12.73 -2.24
N MET A 358 10.90 -11.81 -1.66
CA MET A 358 9.81 -11.08 -2.34
C MET A 358 10.36 -9.83 -3.04
N ILE A 359 10.51 -9.87 -4.36
CA ILE A 359 10.94 -8.74 -5.19
C ILE A 359 9.76 -7.79 -5.42
N TYR A 360 9.95 -6.49 -5.19
CA TYR A 360 8.90 -5.45 -5.22
C TYR A 360 7.66 -5.78 -4.37
N HIS A 361 7.87 -6.38 -3.20
CA HIS A 361 6.85 -6.37 -2.15
C HIS A 361 6.39 -4.93 -1.87
N TYR A 362 5.11 -4.69 -1.55
CA TYR A 362 4.57 -3.34 -1.35
C TYR A 362 5.27 -2.55 -0.24
N GLY A 363 5.88 -3.23 0.73
CA GLY A 363 6.79 -2.62 1.71
C GLY A 363 7.96 -1.86 1.06
N SER A 364 8.39 -2.24 -0.14
CA SER A 364 9.41 -1.51 -0.92
C SER A 364 8.89 -0.12 -1.35
N SER A 365 7.64 -0.03 -1.80
CA SER A 365 7.03 1.25 -2.22
C SER A 365 6.67 2.14 -1.02
N LEU A 366 6.22 1.56 0.09
CA LEU A 366 5.99 2.29 1.34
C LEU A 366 7.30 2.93 1.83
N ASN A 367 8.40 2.17 1.86
CA ASN A 367 9.71 2.66 2.26
C ASN A 367 10.43 3.53 1.21
N ALA A 368 9.84 3.71 0.02
CA ALA A 368 10.29 4.73 -0.92
C ALA A 368 9.75 6.13 -0.56
N LEU A 369 8.67 6.23 0.22
CA LEU A 369 8.08 7.52 0.59
C LEU A 369 9.03 8.35 1.49
N PRO A 370 9.63 7.82 2.58
CA PRO A 370 10.49 8.63 3.44
C PRO A 370 11.77 9.17 2.79
N PRO A 371 12.53 8.38 2.00
CA PRO A 371 13.71 8.92 1.32
C PRO A 371 13.37 9.92 0.22
N LEU A 372 12.26 9.72 -0.50
CA LEU A 372 11.79 10.68 -1.51
C LEU A 372 11.37 12.01 -0.87
N ASP A 373 10.58 11.96 0.19
CA ASP A 373 10.15 13.14 0.94
C ASP A 373 11.36 13.87 1.56
N ASN A 374 12.29 13.14 2.20
CA ASN A 374 13.54 13.72 2.69
C ASN A 374 14.36 14.38 1.57
N TYR A 375 14.42 13.79 0.38
CA TYR A 375 15.09 14.39 -0.78
C TYR A 375 14.40 15.68 -1.23
N GLU A 376 13.06 15.70 -1.34
CA GLU A 376 12.30 16.87 -1.80
C GLU A 376 12.40 18.08 -0.85
N TYR A 377 12.53 17.82 0.47
CA TYR A 377 12.57 18.88 1.49
C TYR A 377 13.99 19.27 1.96
N GLN A 378 15.05 18.58 1.52
CA GLN A 378 16.42 19.01 1.80
C GLN A 378 16.85 20.18 0.89
N SER A 379 17.47 21.20 1.49
CA SER A 379 18.03 22.35 0.75
C SER A 379 19.29 22.01 -0.07
N SER A 380 19.86 20.83 0.12
CA SER A 380 20.98 20.29 -0.67
C SER A 380 20.74 18.82 -1.03
N PRO A 381 19.79 18.53 -1.95
CA PRO A 381 19.33 17.17 -2.27
C PRO A 381 20.38 16.34 -3.02
N ALA A 382 21.48 16.96 -3.47
CA ALA A 382 22.63 16.29 -4.07
C ALA A 382 23.73 15.91 -3.06
N SER A 383 23.55 16.21 -1.76
CA SER A 383 24.54 15.91 -0.73
C SER A 383 24.55 14.42 -0.34
N PRO A 384 25.67 13.86 0.16
CA PRO A 384 25.69 12.49 0.71
C PRO A 384 24.77 12.28 1.92
N ALA A 385 24.24 13.34 2.54
CA ALA A 385 23.24 13.25 3.61
C ALA A 385 21.80 13.13 3.10
N ALA A 386 21.57 13.38 1.81
CA ALA A 386 20.29 13.20 1.15
C ALA A 386 20.04 11.73 0.75
N PHE A 387 21.11 10.96 0.46
CA PHE A 387 21.07 9.59 -0.05
C PHE A 387 21.21 8.54 1.06
#